data_AF-A0A0D2UCW1-F1
#
_entry.id   AF-A0A0D2UCW1-F1
#
_cell.length_a   1.000
_cell.length_b   1.000
_cell.length_c   1.000
_cell.angle_alpha   90.00
_cell.angle_beta   90.00
_cell.angle_gamma   90.00
#
_symmetry.space_group_name_H-M   'P 1'
#
loop_
_entity.id
_entity.type
_entity.pdbx_description
1 polymer ?
#
loop_
_entity_poly.entity_id
_entity_poly.type
_entity_poly.pdbx_seq_one_letter_code
_entity_poly.pdbx_strand_id
1 'polypeptide(L)'
;MLRELLAALLGHPGDLFHCQSVVASKGPHSTAADSIADSSGSSAADAGADADAGANAGARQVRVSRQFRVAEHLPLLHPSERDLCNRLLEIGAAYAELDHFASGRSRSPEGQGRQSLYLDALKTAMAVVLDEYREAILQLEKRLLSEPATQLSHIHYALSKFRLLLPYLLGLVAAVEAIKDAPSSFILDLLFTNLACGMPDVREALLSLFNAVLQVFYNQLSAWLLHGRLVDPYNEFIVYERDNNSAASDDSDPSLSETAIDWSDVQFGLRASLPSLVPRELAKDILFVGAAVRVLRGGDKSSSSKAQKITSCRITHDDEQRFAADLNHARSSEFRTSNLAAAVVAIRTTVASHLWALVSHNQGLSRMLTMIHDIILLRNGALWMLLLDDTSTVLCSTPTANSEFDLNAALRRAAVACNLDNNAEFAKCSLRLSPLENPSAAASSSRSLTLARESLQVAFQIDWPLTLFFSAAVMSRYHELCRFLLAATLAQRRLHTCWKRLADVRQPNLPVLHLRNRLAFICNNLLQYFQSDIIIPECAIFASTLESASDFDTVVAAHGLMLEQIARQCFLGTPAILRTIVEVWSACHAFCDAVVNSPTPPAEIIERITKVWWLSA
;
A
#
# COMPACT_ATOMS: atom_id res chain seq x y z
N MET A 1 -6.38 -6.26 -61.41
CA MET A 1 -5.56 -5.19 -60.81
C MET A 1 -6.31 -4.41 -59.73
N LEU A 2 -7.22 -3.47 -60.02
CA LEU A 2 -7.88 -2.66 -58.97
C LEU A 2 -8.67 -3.49 -57.94
N ARG A 3 -9.37 -4.55 -58.37
CA ARG A 3 -10.06 -5.48 -57.47
C ARG A 3 -9.11 -6.27 -56.57
N GLU A 4 -7.96 -6.68 -57.10
CA GLU A 4 -6.90 -7.34 -56.32
C GLU A 4 -6.17 -6.36 -55.39
N LEU A 5 -6.09 -5.08 -55.76
CA LEU A 5 -5.54 -4.03 -54.90
C LEU A 5 -6.44 -3.80 -53.69
N LEU A 6 -7.77 -3.77 -53.86
CA LEU A 6 -8.72 -3.68 -52.75
C LEU A 6 -8.65 -4.92 -51.83
N ALA A 7 -8.47 -6.13 -52.40
CA ALA A 7 -8.24 -7.34 -51.62
C ALA A 7 -6.93 -7.29 -50.83
N ALA A 8 -5.85 -6.78 -51.45
CA ALA A 8 -4.56 -6.59 -50.80
C ALA A 8 -4.62 -5.54 -49.67
N LEU A 9 -5.43 -4.49 -49.82
CA LEU A 9 -5.66 -3.47 -48.79
C LEU A 9 -6.39 -4.02 -47.55
N LEU A 10 -7.20 -5.07 -47.71
CA LEU A 10 -7.81 -5.82 -46.60
C LEU A 10 -6.88 -6.87 -45.99
N GLY A 11 -5.64 -7.00 -46.49
CA GLY A 11 -4.65 -7.94 -45.99
C GLY A 11 -4.74 -9.35 -46.59
N HIS A 12 -5.52 -9.56 -47.65
CA HIS A 12 -5.55 -10.83 -48.39
C HIS A 12 -4.44 -10.84 -49.46
N PRO A 13 -3.52 -11.83 -49.44
CA PRO A 13 -2.53 -11.97 -50.50
C PRO A 13 -3.22 -12.36 -51.82
N GLY A 14 -2.73 -11.82 -52.94
CA GLY A 14 -3.23 -12.12 -54.28
C GLY A 14 -2.09 -12.38 -55.27
N ASP A 15 -2.42 -12.84 -56.47
CA ASP A 15 -1.44 -13.24 -57.48
C ASP A 15 -0.59 -12.05 -57.99
N LEU A 16 -1.15 -10.83 -58.02
CA LEU A 16 -0.42 -9.61 -58.40
C LEU A 16 0.29 -8.90 -57.22
N PHE A 17 -0.13 -9.15 -55.97
CA PHE A 17 0.36 -8.46 -54.78
C PHE A 17 0.75 -9.47 -53.69
N HIS A 18 2.06 -9.66 -53.51
CA HIS A 18 2.61 -10.68 -52.62
C HIS A 18 2.79 -10.14 -51.20
N CYS A 19 2.41 -10.93 -50.19
CA CYS A 19 2.72 -10.67 -48.78
C CYS A 19 4.06 -11.34 -48.43
N GLN A 20 5.13 -10.56 -48.24
CA GLN A 20 6.39 -11.06 -47.69
C GLN A 20 6.42 -10.82 -46.18
N SER A 21 6.60 -11.89 -45.42
CA SER A 21 6.86 -11.82 -43.98
C SER A 21 8.33 -11.48 -43.77
N VAL A 22 8.65 -10.21 -43.50
CA VAL A 22 10.03 -9.77 -43.26
C VAL A 22 10.34 -9.98 -41.79
N VAL A 23 11.17 -10.99 -41.51
CA VAL A 23 11.85 -11.15 -40.22
C VAL A 23 12.84 -9.99 -40.10
N ALA A 24 12.69 -9.12 -39.11
CA ALA A 24 13.59 -7.99 -38.91
C ALA A 24 15.00 -8.48 -38.50
N SER A 25 15.83 -8.86 -39.48
CA SER A 25 17.27 -9.00 -39.28
C SER A 25 17.88 -7.60 -39.25
N LYS A 26 18.61 -7.27 -38.17
CA LYS A 26 19.44 -6.06 -38.07
C LYS A 26 20.21 -5.84 -39.38
N GLY A 27 20.06 -4.67 -39.99
CA GLY A 27 20.85 -4.28 -41.17
C GLY A 27 22.35 -4.24 -40.87
N PRO A 28 23.23 -4.44 -41.86
CA PRO A 28 24.66 -4.31 -41.69
C PRO A 28 25.01 -2.82 -41.50
N HIS A 29 25.76 -2.51 -40.45
CA HIS A 29 26.41 -1.22 -40.31
C HIS A 29 27.32 -0.99 -41.53
N SER A 30 27.07 0.09 -42.26
CA SER A 30 27.97 0.60 -43.29
C SER A 30 29.27 1.08 -42.64
N THR A 31 30.33 0.31 -42.82
CA THR A 31 31.71 0.77 -42.67
C THR A 31 32.07 1.60 -43.90
N ALA A 32 32.19 2.91 -43.72
CA ALA A 32 32.94 3.80 -44.59
C ALA A 32 33.64 4.83 -43.70
N ALA A 33 34.83 4.47 -43.24
CA ALA A 33 35.81 5.41 -42.71
C ALA A 33 37.17 4.97 -43.23
N ASP A 34 37.78 5.91 -43.95
CA ASP A 34 39.03 5.79 -44.69
C ASP A 34 40.22 5.34 -43.84
N SER A 35 41.11 4.65 -44.53
CA SER A 35 42.49 4.32 -44.19
C SER A 35 43.31 5.51 -43.68
N ILE A 36 44.12 5.31 -42.64
CA ILE A 36 45.51 5.78 -42.51
C ILE A 36 46.26 4.77 -41.62
N ALA A 37 47.48 4.45 -42.04
CA ALA A 37 48.43 3.51 -41.48
C ALA A 37 48.86 3.82 -40.04
N ASP A 38 49.22 2.81 -39.25
CA ASP A 38 50.62 2.55 -38.93
C ASP A 38 50.83 1.29 -38.07
N SER A 39 52.03 0.75 -38.25
CA SER A 39 52.64 -0.45 -37.70
C SER A 39 52.81 -0.51 -36.17
N SER A 40 52.78 -1.73 -35.59
CA SER A 40 53.88 -2.36 -34.83
C SER A 40 53.44 -3.27 -33.65
N GLY A 41 54.15 -4.40 -33.49
CA GLY A 41 54.40 -5.12 -32.22
C GLY A 41 53.36 -6.18 -31.77
N SER A 42 53.57 -7.48 -31.97
CA SER A 42 54.14 -8.46 -30.99
C SER A 42 53.33 -8.54 -29.66
N SER A 43 52.80 -9.66 -29.19
CA SER A 43 53.52 -10.89 -28.78
C SER A 43 52.53 -11.93 -28.20
N ALA A 44 52.80 -13.22 -28.46
CA ALA A 44 52.62 -14.44 -27.64
C ALA A 44 51.38 -14.58 -26.71
N ALA A 45 50.49 -15.55 -26.97
CA ALA A 45 50.53 -16.94 -26.47
C ALA A 45 50.19 -17.08 -24.97
N ASP A 46 49.06 -17.71 -24.64
CA ASP A 46 49.05 -19.03 -23.98
C ASP A 46 47.65 -19.67 -23.99
N ALA A 47 47.63 -21.00 -23.87
CA ALA A 47 46.53 -21.92 -24.11
C ALA A 47 45.83 -22.43 -22.83
N GLY A 48 44.68 -23.11 -23.02
CA GLY A 48 44.07 -24.07 -22.07
C GLY A 48 42.79 -23.55 -21.39
N ALA A 49 41.57 -23.85 -21.83
CA ALA A 49 40.82 -25.13 -21.89
C ALA A 49 39.89 -25.37 -20.68
N ASP A 50 38.67 -25.79 -21.01
CA ASP A 50 37.55 -26.34 -20.21
C ASP A 50 36.66 -25.37 -19.42
N ALA A 51 35.35 -25.54 -19.27
CA ALA A 51 34.25 -26.17 -20.03
C ALA A 51 32.96 -25.83 -19.24
N ASP A 52 31.83 -25.84 -19.94
CA ASP A 52 30.44 -25.93 -19.44
C ASP A 52 29.67 -24.73 -18.87
N ALA A 53 28.78 -24.23 -19.75
CA ALA A 53 27.32 -24.30 -19.65
C ALA A 53 26.57 -23.40 -18.66
N GLY A 54 25.74 -22.49 -19.21
CA GLY A 54 24.60 -21.94 -18.47
C GLY A 54 24.05 -20.57 -18.88
N ALA A 55 24.44 -19.96 -20.00
CA ALA A 55 23.85 -18.69 -20.45
C ALA A 55 22.56 -18.93 -21.25
N ASN A 56 21.41 -19.05 -20.57
CA ASN A 56 20.11 -19.03 -21.24
C ASN A 56 19.70 -17.57 -21.50
N ALA A 57 20.23 -17.02 -22.58
CA ALA A 57 19.82 -15.73 -23.13
C ALA A 57 18.35 -15.82 -23.56
N GLY A 58 17.51 -15.03 -22.89
CA GLY A 58 16.09 -14.90 -23.21
C GLY A 58 15.87 -14.63 -24.70
N ALA A 59 15.16 -15.56 -25.35
CA ALA A 59 14.74 -15.45 -26.74
C ALA A 59 13.91 -14.17 -26.93
N ARG A 60 14.57 -13.13 -27.43
CA ARG A 60 13.96 -11.87 -27.86
C ARG A 60 13.23 -12.15 -29.16
N GLN A 61 11.91 -12.34 -29.09
CA GLN A 61 11.05 -12.62 -30.24
C GLN A 61 11.31 -11.59 -31.36
N VAL A 62 11.71 -12.10 -32.51
CA VAL A 62 12.03 -11.31 -33.71
C VAL A 62 10.71 -10.89 -34.36
N ARG A 63 10.50 -9.57 -34.52
CA ARG A 63 9.31 -9.04 -35.21
C ARG A 63 9.31 -9.51 -36.67
N VAL A 64 8.16 -10.04 -37.09
CA VAL A 64 7.84 -10.35 -38.48
C VAL A 64 6.80 -9.34 -38.94
N SER A 65 7.25 -8.30 -39.66
CA SER A 65 6.35 -7.33 -40.28
C SER A 65 5.93 -7.83 -41.67
N ARG A 66 4.64 -7.72 -41.99
CA ARG A 66 4.08 -8.12 -43.29
C ARG A 66 4.32 -6.98 -44.27
N GLN A 67 5.29 -7.10 -45.17
CA GLN A 67 5.46 -6.15 -46.27
C GLN A 67 4.75 -6.68 -47.51
N PHE A 68 3.73 -5.96 -47.99
CA PHE A 68 3.15 -6.24 -49.29
C PHE A 68 3.95 -5.55 -50.39
N ARG A 69 4.36 -6.27 -51.42
CA ARG A 69 5.07 -5.72 -52.58
C ARG A 69 4.34 -6.04 -53.88
N VAL A 70 4.34 -5.08 -54.81
CA VAL A 70 3.85 -5.27 -56.19
C VAL A 70 4.81 -6.21 -56.93
N ALA A 71 4.26 -7.22 -57.62
CA ALA A 71 5.04 -8.12 -58.46
C ALA A 71 5.90 -7.34 -59.49
N GLU A 72 7.14 -7.76 -59.71
CA GLU A 72 8.13 -6.92 -60.40
C GLU A 72 7.91 -6.74 -61.92
N HIS A 73 6.93 -7.41 -62.50
CA HIS A 73 6.78 -7.60 -63.95
C HIS A 73 5.33 -7.38 -64.44
N LEU A 74 4.76 -6.22 -64.13
CA LEU A 74 3.55 -5.71 -64.81
C LEU A 74 3.96 -4.72 -65.92
N PRO A 75 3.96 -5.09 -67.21
CA PRO A 75 4.45 -4.25 -68.31
C PRO A 75 3.55 -3.06 -68.68
N LEU A 76 2.41 -2.87 -68.00
CA LEU A 76 1.38 -1.88 -68.32
C LEU A 76 1.29 -0.71 -67.32
N LEU A 77 2.13 -0.68 -66.27
CA LEU A 77 2.09 0.34 -65.22
C LEU A 77 3.30 1.28 -65.33
N HIS A 78 3.05 2.58 -65.26
CA HIS A 78 4.12 3.57 -65.19
C HIS A 78 4.86 3.47 -63.83
N PRO A 79 6.17 3.75 -63.75
CA PRO A 79 6.93 3.69 -62.49
C PRO A 79 6.28 4.47 -61.32
N SER A 80 5.66 5.62 -61.61
CA SER A 80 4.95 6.41 -60.60
C SER A 80 3.67 5.75 -60.07
N GLU A 81 2.97 4.97 -60.89
CA GLU A 81 1.78 4.21 -60.48
C GLU A 81 2.19 3.03 -59.60
N ARG A 82 3.34 2.41 -59.89
CA ARG A 82 3.93 1.37 -59.06
C ARG A 82 4.32 1.89 -57.67
N ASP A 83 4.92 3.07 -57.58
CA ASP A 83 5.22 3.72 -56.30
C ASP A 83 3.98 4.12 -55.52
N LEU A 84 2.90 4.49 -56.22
CA LEU A 84 1.63 4.79 -55.59
C LEU A 84 0.95 3.52 -55.06
N CYS A 85 1.01 2.40 -55.80
CA CYS A 85 0.59 1.10 -55.31
C CYS A 85 1.41 0.64 -54.09
N ASN A 86 2.74 0.77 -54.10
CA ASN A 86 3.57 0.43 -52.93
C ASN A 86 3.16 1.24 -51.69
N ARG A 87 2.93 2.55 -51.84
CA ARG A 87 2.45 3.41 -50.76
C ARG A 87 1.08 3.02 -50.23
N LEU A 88 0.19 2.50 -51.07
CA LEU A 88 -1.12 1.97 -50.66
C LEU A 88 -0.98 0.62 -49.94
N LEU A 89 -0.07 -0.23 -50.40
CA LEU A 89 0.21 -1.53 -49.80
C LEU A 89 0.84 -1.43 -48.40
N GLU A 90 1.62 -0.38 -48.12
CA GLU A 90 2.09 -0.06 -46.75
C GLU A 90 0.92 0.17 -45.78
N ILE A 91 -0.18 0.77 -46.25
CA ILE A 91 -1.39 0.98 -45.47
C ILE A 91 -2.10 -0.36 -45.22
N GLY A 92 -2.21 -1.20 -46.26
CA GLY A 92 -2.76 -2.55 -46.14
C GLY A 92 -1.94 -3.48 -45.23
N ALA A 93 -0.62 -3.33 -45.23
CA ALA A 93 0.30 -4.00 -44.29
C ALA A 93 0.01 -3.60 -42.84
N ALA A 94 -0.05 -2.30 -42.57
CA ALA A 94 -0.36 -1.78 -41.24
C ALA A 94 -1.76 -2.23 -40.78
N TYR A 95 -2.75 -2.20 -41.67
CA TYR A 95 -4.10 -2.71 -41.40
C TYR A 95 -4.10 -4.20 -41.03
N ALA A 96 -3.40 -5.04 -41.80
CA ALA A 96 -3.36 -6.48 -41.55
C ALA A 96 -2.68 -6.84 -40.22
N GLU A 97 -1.71 -6.04 -39.76
CA GLU A 97 -1.08 -6.21 -38.45
C GLU A 97 -2.01 -5.74 -37.31
N LEU A 98 -2.69 -4.60 -37.48
CA LEU A 98 -3.65 -4.09 -36.51
C LEU A 98 -4.89 -4.99 -36.38
N ASP A 99 -5.41 -5.53 -37.48
CA ASP A 99 -6.53 -6.46 -37.47
C ASP A 99 -6.16 -7.80 -36.82
N HIS A 100 -4.92 -8.26 -37.01
CA HIS A 100 -4.41 -9.44 -36.33
C HIS A 100 -4.36 -9.26 -34.80
N PHE A 101 -3.92 -8.08 -34.35
CA PHE A 101 -3.93 -7.70 -32.94
C PHE A 101 -5.37 -7.57 -32.40
N ALA A 102 -6.25 -6.85 -33.11
CA ALA A 102 -7.64 -6.61 -32.72
C ALA A 102 -8.46 -7.91 -32.64
N SER A 103 -8.24 -8.85 -33.56
CA SER A 103 -8.89 -10.16 -33.58
C SER A 103 -8.42 -11.11 -32.47
N GLY A 104 -7.44 -10.70 -31.65
CA GLY A 104 -6.90 -11.54 -30.56
C GLY A 104 -6.19 -12.80 -31.03
N ARG A 105 -5.88 -12.93 -32.33
CA ARG A 105 -5.13 -14.05 -32.91
C ARG A 105 -3.66 -13.88 -32.57
N SER A 106 -3.29 -13.91 -31.30
CA SER A 106 -1.87 -13.83 -30.92
C SER A 106 -1.09 -14.97 -31.59
N ARG A 107 0.11 -14.68 -32.11
CA ARG A 107 1.00 -15.68 -32.74
C ARG A 107 1.48 -16.79 -31.79
N SER A 108 1.00 -16.85 -30.54
CA SER A 108 1.37 -17.89 -29.59
C SER A 108 0.40 -19.08 -29.66
N PRO A 109 0.86 -20.29 -30.06
CA PRO A 109 0.05 -21.50 -30.12
C PRO A 109 -0.13 -22.19 -28.75
N GLU A 110 0.38 -21.64 -27.65
CA GLU A 110 0.21 -22.18 -26.30
C GLU A 110 -0.79 -21.33 -25.52
N GLY A 111 -1.87 -21.94 -25.04
CA GLY A 111 -3.09 -21.32 -24.49
C GLY A 111 -2.96 -20.57 -23.17
N GLN A 112 -1.91 -19.77 -22.99
CA GLN A 112 -1.77 -18.75 -21.97
C GLN A 112 -1.47 -17.40 -22.66
N GLY A 113 -2.35 -17.00 -23.58
CA GLY A 113 -2.37 -15.62 -24.03
C GLY A 113 -2.64 -14.72 -22.82
N ARG A 114 -1.86 -13.64 -22.67
CA ARG A 114 -2.07 -12.63 -21.64
C ARG A 114 -3.51 -12.11 -21.71
N GLN A 115 -4.33 -12.52 -20.75
CA GLN A 115 -5.71 -12.07 -20.62
C GLN A 115 -5.70 -10.87 -19.66
N SER A 116 -6.20 -9.75 -20.13
CA SER A 116 -6.41 -8.56 -19.31
C SER A 116 -7.62 -7.80 -19.79
N LEU A 117 -8.40 -7.26 -18.86
CA LEU A 117 -9.62 -6.52 -19.19
C LEU A 117 -9.28 -5.26 -20.00
N TYR A 118 -8.14 -4.64 -19.71
CA TYR A 118 -7.65 -3.45 -20.38
C TYR A 118 -7.16 -3.72 -21.81
N LEU A 119 -6.45 -4.84 -22.05
CA LEU A 119 -6.05 -5.20 -23.42
C LEU A 119 -7.24 -5.65 -24.25
N ASP A 120 -8.20 -6.36 -23.67
CA ASP A 120 -9.38 -6.81 -24.43
C ASP A 120 -10.30 -5.63 -24.79
N ALA A 121 -10.43 -4.63 -23.90
CA ALA A 121 -11.08 -3.36 -24.25
C ALA A 121 -10.32 -2.61 -25.35
N LEU A 122 -8.98 -2.57 -25.29
CA LEU A 122 -8.15 -1.96 -26.32
C LEU A 122 -8.30 -2.65 -27.68
N LYS A 123 -8.29 -4.00 -27.72
CA LYS A 123 -8.51 -4.78 -28.95
C LYS A 123 -9.90 -4.50 -29.54
N THR A 124 -10.92 -4.46 -28.68
CA THR A 124 -12.31 -4.17 -29.10
C THR A 124 -12.42 -2.77 -29.68
N ALA A 125 -11.84 -1.76 -29.01
CA ALA A 125 -11.85 -0.39 -29.49
C ALA A 125 -11.04 -0.22 -30.79
N MET A 126 -9.92 -0.95 -30.92
CA MET A 126 -9.13 -0.99 -32.15
C MET A 126 -9.95 -1.55 -33.30
N ALA A 127 -10.75 -2.61 -33.08
CA ALA A 127 -11.63 -3.14 -34.10
C ALA A 127 -12.65 -2.09 -34.60
N VAL A 128 -13.21 -1.29 -33.70
CA VAL A 128 -14.14 -0.19 -34.06
C VAL A 128 -13.45 0.88 -34.90
N VAL A 129 -12.23 1.29 -34.53
CA VAL A 129 -11.46 2.28 -35.34
C VAL A 129 -11.12 1.72 -36.72
N LEU A 130 -10.84 0.41 -36.81
CA LEU A 130 -10.57 -0.28 -38.07
C LEU A 130 -11.85 -0.47 -38.92
N ASP A 131 -13.04 -0.43 -38.34
CA ASP A 131 -14.31 -0.49 -39.08
C ASP A 131 -14.51 0.75 -39.96
N GLU A 132 -14.07 1.95 -39.53
CA GLU A 132 -14.09 3.15 -40.39
C GLU A 132 -13.27 2.95 -41.68
N TYR A 133 -12.14 2.24 -41.57
CA TYR A 133 -11.32 1.88 -42.73
C TYR A 133 -12.01 0.84 -43.62
N ARG A 134 -12.66 -0.17 -43.03
CA ARG A 134 -13.46 -1.16 -43.77
C ARG A 134 -14.60 -0.51 -44.53
N GLU A 135 -15.30 0.44 -43.91
CA GLU A 135 -16.38 1.20 -44.56
C GLU A 135 -15.85 2.02 -45.73
N ALA A 136 -14.70 2.68 -45.60
CA ALA A 136 -14.07 3.40 -46.69
C ALA A 136 -13.73 2.47 -47.87
N ILE A 137 -13.23 1.27 -47.60
CA ILE A 137 -12.98 0.25 -48.64
C ILE A 137 -14.28 -0.23 -49.29
N LEU A 138 -15.33 -0.48 -48.51
CA LEU A 138 -16.64 -0.89 -49.04
C LEU A 138 -17.26 0.19 -49.94
N GLN A 139 -17.08 1.47 -49.60
CA GLN A 139 -17.51 2.59 -50.45
C GLN A 139 -16.71 2.64 -51.76
N LEU A 140 -15.41 2.37 -51.71
CA LEU A 140 -14.56 2.26 -52.90
C LEU A 140 -14.97 1.06 -53.77
N GLU A 141 -15.30 -0.09 -53.18
CA GLU A 141 -15.77 -1.27 -53.91
C GLU A 141 -17.10 -1.00 -54.61
N LYS A 142 -18.09 -0.43 -53.90
CA LYS A 142 -19.39 -0.07 -54.48
C LYS A 142 -19.23 0.89 -55.67
N ARG A 143 -18.30 1.85 -55.57
CA ARG A 143 -17.99 2.79 -56.66
C ARG A 143 -17.26 2.13 -57.82
N LEU A 144 -16.35 1.19 -57.56
CA LEU A 144 -15.68 0.42 -58.61
C LEU A 144 -16.68 -0.44 -59.41
N LEU A 145 -17.73 -0.94 -58.74
CA LEU A 145 -18.82 -1.67 -59.39
C LEU A 145 -19.74 -0.77 -60.23
N SER A 146 -19.97 0.48 -59.82
CA SER A 146 -20.79 1.43 -60.59
C SER A 146 -20.02 2.12 -61.72
N GLU A 147 -18.73 2.40 -61.52
CA GLU A 147 -17.86 3.14 -62.44
C GLU A 147 -16.52 2.41 -62.63
N PRO A 148 -16.39 1.55 -63.66
CA PRO A 148 -15.18 0.77 -63.90
C PRO A 148 -13.97 1.61 -64.36
N ALA A 149 -14.14 2.91 -64.62
CA ALA A 149 -13.10 3.86 -65.04
C ALA A 149 -12.44 4.61 -63.87
N THR A 150 -12.55 4.11 -62.65
CA THR A 150 -11.99 4.77 -61.46
C THR A 150 -10.46 4.77 -61.50
N GLN A 151 -9.86 5.96 -61.38
CA GLN A 151 -8.42 6.15 -61.41
C GLN A 151 -7.76 5.84 -60.06
N LEU A 152 -6.53 5.35 -60.09
CA LEU A 152 -5.73 5.04 -58.89
C LEU A 152 -5.55 6.25 -57.95
N SER A 153 -5.49 7.46 -58.51
CA SER A 153 -5.43 8.72 -57.76
C SER A 153 -6.63 8.95 -56.83
N HIS A 154 -7.83 8.52 -57.25
CA HIS A 154 -9.03 8.65 -56.45
C HIS A 154 -9.02 7.69 -55.25
N ILE A 155 -8.47 6.49 -55.42
CA ILE A 155 -8.25 5.53 -54.33
C ILE A 155 -7.22 6.09 -53.34
N HIS A 156 -6.13 6.67 -53.84
CA HIS A 156 -5.13 7.32 -53.00
C HIS A 156 -5.69 8.51 -52.21
N TYR A 157 -6.56 9.32 -52.81
CA TYR A 157 -7.23 10.41 -52.12
C TYR A 157 -8.16 9.89 -51.01
N ALA A 158 -8.99 8.88 -51.29
CA ALA A 158 -9.91 8.30 -50.32
C ALA A 158 -9.18 7.65 -49.12
N LEU A 159 -7.99 7.10 -49.33
CA LEU A 159 -7.18 6.45 -48.28
C LEU A 159 -6.17 7.39 -47.61
N SER A 160 -6.12 8.66 -48.01
CA SER A 160 -5.14 9.63 -47.50
C SER A 160 -5.28 9.88 -45.99
N LYS A 161 -6.50 9.89 -45.44
CA LYS A 161 -6.78 9.98 -43.99
C LYS A 161 -6.05 8.87 -43.20
N PHE A 162 -6.10 7.64 -43.71
CA PHE A 162 -5.58 6.46 -43.03
C PHE A 162 -4.06 6.28 -43.17
N ARG A 163 -3.42 7.03 -44.08
CA ARG A 163 -1.97 7.00 -44.32
C ARG A 163 -1.15 7.37 -43.08
N LEU A 164 -1.63 8.34 -42.29
CA LEU A 164 -0.94 8.79 -41.07
C LEU A 164 -1.46 8.06 -39.83
N LEU A 165 -2.74 7.68 -39.83
CA LEU A 165 -3.42 7.06 -38.69
C LEU A 165 -2.94 5.63 -38.42
N LEU A 166 -2.92 4.75 -39.43
CA LEU A 166 -2.61 3.34 -39.21
C LEU A 166 -1.15 3.08 -38.80
N PRO A 167 -0.12 3.73 -39.40
CA PRO A 167 1.26 3.56 -38.93
C PRO A 167 1.48 4.07 -37.50
N TYR A 168 0.77 5.12 -37.11
CA TYR A 168 0.84 5.64 -35.74
C TYR A 168 0.26 4.64 -34.73
N LEU A 169 -0.94 4.09 -35.01
CA LEU A 169 -1.55 3.05 -34.19
C LEU A 169 -0.69 1.78 -34.13
N LEU A 170 -0.02 1.42 -35.23
CA LEU A 170 0.91 0.30 -35.25
C LEU A 170 2.10 0.53 -34.31
N GLY A 171 2.64 1.74 -34.27
CA GLY A 171 3.68 2.13 -33.30
C GLY A 171 3.21 2.00 -31.85
N LEU A 172 1.93 2.32 -31.58
CA LEU A 172 1.34 2.19 -30.25
C LEU A 172 1.15 0.74 -29.83
N VAL A 173 0.58 -0.10 -30.70
CA VAL A 173 0.46 -1.55 -30.47
C VAL A 173 1.83 -2.18 -30.26
N ALA A 174 2.81 -1.78 -31.08
CA ALA A 174 4.19 -2.19 -30.93
C ALA A 174 4.78 -1.82 -29.56
N ALA A 175 4.44 -0.67 -28.99
CA ALA A 175 4.89 -0.27 -27.66
C ALA A 175 4.21 -1.10 -26.55
N VAL A 176 2.92 -1.42 -26.72
CA VAL A 176 2.15 -2.27 -25.77
C VAL A 176 2.65 -3.71 -25.78
N GLU A 177 2.95 -4.28 -26.96
CA GLU A 177 3.45 -5.66 -27.09
C GLU A 177 4.91 -5.82 -26.68
N ALA A 178 5.71 -4.72 -26.67
CA ALA A 178 7.12 -4.78 -26.30
C ALA A 178 7.34 -5.15 -24.82
N ILE A 179 6.37 -4.87 -23.96
CA ILE A 179 6.44 -5.15 -22.52
C ILE A 179 5.57 -6.37 -22.21
N LYS A 180 6.23 -7.52 -21.99
CA LYS A 180 5.58 -8.83 -21.76
C LYS A 180 4.55 -8.80 -20.62
N ASP A 181 4.79 -8.02 -19.57
CA ASP A 181 3.91 -7.83 -18.41
C ASP A 181 3.63 -6.34 -18.13
N ALA A 182 3.18 -5.59 -19.14
CA ALA A 182 2.79 -4.20 -18.90
C ALA A 182 1.64 -4.10 -17.88
N PRO A 183 1.79 -3.38 -16.76
CA PRO A 183 0.66 -3.11 -15.90
C PRO A 183 -0.40 -2.31 -16.68
N SER A 184 -1.68 -2.50 -16.36
CA SER A 184 -2.80 -1.72 -16.90
C SER A 184 -2.55 -0.20 -16.85
N SER A 185 -1.83 0.26 -15.81
CA SER A 185 -1.41 1.66 -15.65
C SER A 185 -0.54 2.14 -16.81
N PHE A 186 0.35 1.30 -17.32
CA PHE A 186 1.19 1.62 -18.46
C PHE A 186 0.37 1.82 -19.74
N ILE A 187 -0.68 1.00 -19.95
CA ILE A 187 -1.55 1.13 -21.13
C ILE A 187 -2.30 2.47 -21.06
N LEU A 188 -2.86 2.80 -19.90
CA LEU A 188 -3.54 4.08 -19.69
C LEU A 188 -2.58 5.27 -19.86
N ASP A 189 -1.37 5.18 -19.30
CA ASP A 189 -0.37 6.25 -19.38
C ASP A 189 0.17 6.46 -20.79
N LEU A 190 0.40 5.36 -21.52
CA LEU A 190 0.80 5.39 -22.91
C LEU A 190 -0.28 6.08 -23.76
N LEU A 191 -1.54 5.67 -23.62
CA LEU A 191 -2.64 6.31 -24.35
C LEU A 191 -2.77 7.78 -23.97
N PHE A 192 -2.73 8.09 -22.67
CA PHE A 192 -2.89 9.45 -22.14
C PHE A 192 -1.80 10.40 -22.62
N THR A 193 -0.53 9.98 -22.58
CA THR A 193 0.61 10.78 -23.07
C THR A 193 0.48 11.07 -24.57
N ASN A 194 -0.02 10.08 -25.33
CA ASN A 194 -0.21 10.19 -26.77
C ASN A 194 -1.45 11.02 -27.17
N LEU A 195 -2.35 11.36 -26.25
CA LEU A 195 -3.49 12.27 -26.53
C LEU A 195 -3.05 13.71 -26.83
N ALA A 196 -1.82 14.10 -26.47
CA ALA A 196 -1.25 15.41 -26.77
C ALA A 196 -0.84 15.61 -28.24
N CYS A 197 -1.16 14.67 -29.13
CA CYS A 197 -0.86 14.77 -30.55
C CYS A 197 -1.58 15.96 -31.23
N GLY A 198 -0.86 16.67 -32.11
CA GLY A 198 -1.38 17.79 -32.89
C GLY A 198 -2.19 17.41 -34.13
N MET A 199 -2.38 16.11 -34.41
CA MET A 199 -3.16 15.62 -35.56
C MET A 199 -4.60 15.28 -35.14
N PRO A 200 -5.64 15.88 -35.75
CA PRO A 200 -7.03 15.73 -35.31
C PRO A 200 -7.57 14.30 -35.53
N ASP A 201 -7.33 13.70 -36.70
CA ASP A 201 -7.83 12.35 -37.01
C ASP A 201 -7.24 11.28 -36.07
N VAL A 202 -5.94 11.41 -35.76
CA VAL A 202 -5.26 10.50 -34.83
C VAL A 202 -5.75 10.74 -33.40
N ARG A 203 -5.97 12.00 -33.01
CA ARG A 203 -6.50 12.34 -31.70
C ARG A 203 -7.91 11.78 -31.49
N GLU A 204 -8.78 11.86 -32.49
CA GLU A 204 -10.15 11.30 -32.41
C GLU A 204 -10.12 9.78 -32.23
N ALA A 205 -9.30 9.08 -33.03
CA ALA A 205 -9.10 7.64 -32.87
C ALA A 205 -8.52 7.27 -31.50
N LEU A 206 -7.50 7.99 -31.03
CA LEU A 206 -6.91 7.78 -29.71
C LEU A 206 -7.90 8.07 -28.58
N LEU A 207 -8.75 9.09 -28.71
CA LEU A 207 -9.81 9.38 -27.74
C LEU A 207 -10.83 8.24 -27.67
N SER A 208 -11.22 7.67 -28.81
CA SER A 208 -12.09 6.50 -28.86
C SER A 208 -11.47 5.29 -28.15
N LEU A 209 -10.19 4.99 -28.44
CA LEU A 209 -9.43 3.92 -27.77
C LEU A 209 -9.31 4.18 -26.26
N PHE A 210 -8.95 5.40 -25.88
CA PHE A 210 -8.78 5.80 -24.49
C PHE A 210 -10.08 5.71 -23.71
N ASN A 211 -11.20 6.20 -24.26
CA ASN A 211 -12.51 6.16 -23.61
C ASN A 211 -12.99 4.71 -23.37
N ALA A 212 -12.73 3.79 -24.30
CA ALA A 212 -13.07 2.39 -24.12
C ALA A 212 -12.28 1.72 -22.99
N VAL A 213 -10.97 1.97 -22.92
CA VAL A 213 -10.12 1.47 -21.82
C VAL A 213 -10.49 2.12 -20.49
N LEU A 214 -10.75 3.43 -20.51
CA LEU A 214 -11.19 4.21 -19.35
C LEU A 214 -12.57 3.75 -18.84
N GLN A 215 -13.45 3.26 -19.72
CA GLN A 215 -14.74 2.69 -19.31
C GLN A 215 -14.55 1.45 -18.42
N VAL A 216 -13.59 0.57 -18.73
CA VAL A 216 -13.24 -0.57 -17.87
C VAL A 216 -12.75 -0.07 -16.51
N PHE A 217 -11.88 0.94 -16.51
CA PHE A 217 -11.39 1.57 -15.29
C PHE A 217 -12.53 2.15 -14.43
N TYR A 218 -13.47 2.91 -15.03
CA TYR A 218 -14.63 3.45 -14.32
C TYR A 218 -15.57 2.36 -13.80
N ASN A 219 -15.73 1.25 -14.52
CA ASN A 219 -16.55 0.14 -14.06
C ASN A 219 -15.93 -0.53 -12.82
N GLN A 220 -14.62 -0.76 -12.82
CA GLN A 220 -13.91 -1.26 -11.63
C GLN A 220 -13.96 -0.25 -10.48
N LEU A 221 -13.75 1.04 -10.77
CA LEU A 221 -13.80 2.12 -9.79
C LEU A 221 -15.19 2.25 -9.17
N SER A 222 -16.25 2.22 -9.96
CA SER A 222 -17.65 2.30 -9.48
C SER A 222 -18.02 1.07 -8.66
N ALA A 223 -17.60 -0.14 -9.04
CA ALA A 223 -17.79 -1.34 -8.23
C ALA A 223 -17.11 -1.22 -6.85
N TRP A 224 -15.91 -0.61 -6.82
CA TRP A 224 -15.17 -0.35 -5.58
C TRP A 224 -15.82 0.75 -4.72
N LEU A 225 -16.10 1.92 -5.30
CA LEU A 225 -16.63 3.09 -4.58
C LEU A 225 -18.09 2.93 -4.16
N LEU A 226 -18.95 2.29 -4.97
CA LEU A 226 -20.37 2.13 -4.66
C LEU A 226 -20.65 0.89 -3.81
N HIS A 227 -19.89 -0.19 -4.04
CA HIS A 227 -20.22 -1.49 -3.47
C HIS A 227 -19.14 -2.09 -2.56
N GLY A 228 -17.93 -1.52 -2.51
CA GLY A 228 -16.81 -2.05 -1.72
C GLY A 228 -16.34 -3.43 -2.21
N ARG A 229 -16.58 -3.74 -3.49
CA ARG A 229 -16.22 -5.02 -4.13
C ARG A 229 -15.08 -4.79 -5.10
N LEU A 230 -13.98 -5.53 -4.91
CA LEU A 230 -12.89 -5.58 -5.85
C LEU A 230 -13.21 -6.61 -6.93
N VAL A 231 -13.59 -6.15 -8.12
CA VAL A 231 -13.86 -7.02 -9.28
C VAL A 231 -12.64 -6.96 -10.20
N ASP A 232 -11.64 -7.77 -9.86
CA ASP A 232 -10.36 -7.76 -10.56
C ASP A 232 -9.80 -9.18 -10.78
N PRO A 233 -10.26 -9.90 -11.84
CA PRO A 233 -9.84 -11.27 -12.12
C PRO A 233 -8.34 -11.43 -12.44
N TYR A 234 -7.70 -10.37 -12.94
CA TYR A 234 -6.32 -10.39 -13.41
C TYR A 234 -5.36 -9.58 -12.53
N ASN A 235 -5.82 -9.12 -11.36
CA ASN A 235 -5.05 -8.25 -10.47
C ASN A 235 -4.43 -7.09 -11.27
N GLU A 236 -5.22 -6.26 -11.92
CA GLU A 236 -4.79 -5.10 -12.72
C GLU A 236 -5.22 -3.76 -12.14
N PHE A 237 -6.10 -3.74 -11.15
CA PHE A 237 -6.62 -2.51 -10.56
C PHE A 237 -5.58 -1.85 -9.62
N ILE A 238 -5.80 -0.56 -9.34
CA ILE A 238 -4.93 0.26 -8.47
C ILE A 238 -4.88 -0.30 -7.04
N VAL A 239 -6.02 -0.82 -6.56
CA VAL A 239 -6.16 -1.43 -5.25
C VAL A 239 -6.00 -2.94 -5.39
N TYR A 240 -5.21 -3.55 -4.51
CA TYR A 240 -5.09 -5.01 -4.41
C TYR A 240 -5.42 -5.50 -3.00
N GLU A 241 -5.87 -6.75 -2.94
CA GLU A 241 -6.08 -7.48 -1.70
C GLU A 241 -4.74 -8.08 -1.24
N ARG A 242 -4.30 -7.75 -0.03
CA ARG A 242 -3.10 -8.32 0.60
C ARG A 242 -3.55 -9.50 1.47
N ASP A 243 -3.18 -10.70 1.03
CA ASP A 243 -3.38 -11.91 1.82
C ASP A 243 -2.46 -11.91 3.04
N ASN A 244 -3.05 -11.93 4.24
CA ASN A 244 -2.32 -12.02 5.51
C ASN A 244 -1.45 -13.31 5.63
N ASN A 245 -1.72 -14.33 4.81
CA ASN A 245 -0.97 -15.60 4.81
C ASN A 245 0.28 -15.59 3.91
N SER A 246 0.51 -14.54 3.12
CA SER A 246 1.65 -14.44 2.19
C SER A 246 2.83 -13.71 2.83
N ALA A 247 3.21 -14.09 4.04
CA ALA A 247 4.41 -13.60 4.71
C ALA A 247 5.67 -14.34 4.19
N ALA A 248 6.01 -14.24 2.90
CA ALA A 248 7.27 -14.75 2.34
C ALA A 248 7.55 -14.33 0.87
N SER A 249 7.33 -13.07 0.48
CA SER A 249 7.96 -12.52 -0.73
C SER A 249 8.59 -11.18 -0.40
N ASP A 250 9.88 -11.25 -0.13
CA ASP A 250 10.79 -10.29 0.52
C ASP A 250 11.13 -9.04 -0.31
N ASP A 251 10.22 -8.54 -1.16
CA ASP A 251 10.52 -7.49 -2.16
C ASP A 251 9.60 -6.24 -2.10
N SER A 252 8.77 -6.09 -1.06
CA SER A 252 7.96 -4.87 -0.91
C SER A 252 8.65 -3.82 -0.05
N ASP A 253 9.06 -2.72 -0.69
CA ASP A 253 9.60 -1.50 -0.06
C ASP A 253 8.87 -1.11 1.25
N PRO A 254 9.59 -0.80 2.34
CA PRO A 254 9.02 -0.42 3.63
C PRO A 254 8.27 0.92 3.62
N SER A 255 8.24 1.64 2.49
CA SER A 255 7.44 2.87 2.31
C SER A 255 5.99 2.59 1.89
N LEU A 256 5.67 1.38 1.40
CA LEU A 256 4.32 1.02 0.96
C LEU A 256 3.44 0.49 2.10
N SER A 257 4.03 0.05 3.21
CA SER A 257 3.31 -0.42 4.40
C SER A 257 2.56 0.70 5.14
N GLU A 258 2.92 1.98 4.94
CA GLU A 258 2.22 3.11 5.56
C GLU A 258 0.86 3.42 4.93
N THR A 259 0.55 2.87 3.75
CA THR A 259 -0.73 3.13 3.05
C THR A 259 -1.74 1.99 3.17
N ALA A 260 -1.42 0.95 3.94
CA ALA A 260 -2.33 -0.17 4.17
C ALA A 260 -3.43 0.24 5.16
N ILE A 261 -4.68 -0.06 4.80
CA ILE A 261 -5.84 0.18 5.67
C ILE A 261 -6.25 -1.15 6.32
N ASP A 262 -5.99 -1.25 7.62
CA ASP A 262 -6.30 -2.43 8.46
C ASP A 262 -7.72 -2.34 9.05
N TRP A 263 -8.74 -2.33 8.19
CA TRP A 263 -10.13 -2.18 8.63
C TRP A 263 -10.96 -3.47 8.54
N SER A 264 -10.39 -4.54 8.00
CA SER A 264 -11.01 -5.86 7.89
C SER A 264 -9.98 -6.98 8.05
N ASP A 265 -10.45 -8.23 8.20
CA ASP A 265 -9.61 -9.46 8.14
C ASP A 265 -8.71 -9.53 6.89
N VAL A 266 -9.09 -8.74 5.89
CA VAL A 266 -8.43 -8.54 4.61
C VAL A 266 -7.80 -7.14 4.59
N GLN A 267 -6.49 -7.08 4.30
CA GLN A 267 -5.76 -5.83 4.14
C GLN A 267 -5.85 -5.36 2.69
N PHE A 268 -6.05 -4.06 2.46
CA PHE A 268 -5.99 -3.48 1.12
C PHE A 268 -4.79 -2.54 1.01
N GLY A 269 -4.08 -2.62 -0.12
CA GLY A 269 -2.92 -1.80 -0.42
C GLY A 269 -3.00 -1.13 -1.78
N LEU A 270 -2.21 -0.08 -1.96
CA LEU A 270 -1.99 0.57 -3.25
C LEU A 270 -0.82 -0.06 -3.99
N ARG A 271 -0.99 -0.31 -5.28
CA ARG A 271 0.09 -0.82 -6.12
C ARG A 271 1.14 0.27 -6.41
N ALA A 272 2.40 -0.14 -6.57
CA ALA A 272 3.49 0.77 -6.95
C ALA A 272 3.31 1.41 -8.33
N SER A 273 2.69 0.68 -9.28
CA SER A 273 2.38 1.14 -10.64
C SER A 273 1.03 1.85 -10.70
N LEU A 274 1.03 3.15 -10.39
CA LEU A 274 -0.15 4.01 -10.53
C LEU A 274 -0.16 4.66 -11.92
N PRO A 275 -1.33 4.77 -12.59
CA PRO A 275 -1.42 5.58 -13.78
C PRO A 275 -1.05 7.04 -13.44
N SER A 276 -0.23 7.70 -14.25
CA SER A 276 0.01 9.16 -14.23
C SER A 276 -1.27 9.99 -14.15
N LEU A 277 -2.36 9.41 -14.64
CA LEU A 277 -3.69 9.96 -14.58
C LEU A 277 -4.25 10.11 -13.16
N VAL A 278 -3.87 9.24 -12.22
CA VAL A 278 -4.37 9.21 -10.86
C VAL A 278 -3.23 9.58 -9.91
N PRO A 279 -3.21 10.81 -9.39
CA PRO A 279 -2.22 11.20 -8.37
C PRO A 279 -2.28 10.29 -7.15
N ARG A 280 -1.15 10.14 -6.45
CA ARG A 280 -1.06 9.30 -5.24
C ARG A 280 -2.10 9.68 -4.19
N GLU A 281 -2.38 10.96 -4.01
CA GLU A 281 -3.41 11.42 -3.05
C GLU A 281 -4.81 10.97 -3.45
N LEU A 282 -5.15 11.04 -4.74
CA LEU A 282 -6.43 10.53 -5.24
C LEU A 282 -6.54 9.01 -5.09
N ALA A 283 -5.44 8.28 -5.27
CA ALA A 283 -5.40 6.83 -5.07
C ALA A 283 -5.67 6.45 -3.60
N LYS A 284 -5.09 7.19 -2.64
CA LYS A 284 -5.38 7.02 -1.20
C LYS A 284 -6.85 7.28 -0.89
N ASP A 285 -7.42 8.34 -1.46
CA ASP A 285 -8.85 8.64 -1.28
C ASP A 285 -9.74 7.52 -1.85
N ILE A 286 -9.41 6.97 -3.03
CA ILE A 286 -10.14 5.84 -3.62
C ILE A 286 -10.05 4.59 -2.72
N LEU A 287 -8.86 4.31 -2.19
CA LEU A 287 -8.65 3.18 -1.26
C LEU A 287 -9.49 3.34 0.00
N PHE A 288 -9.42 4.52 0.63
CA PHE A 288 -10.18 4.87 1.82
C PHE A 288 -11.69 4.71 1.59
N VAL A 289 -12.21 5.28 0.50
CA VAL A 289 -13.64 5.25 0.21
C VAL A 289 -14.15 3.83 0.05
N GLY A 290 -13.51 3.00 -0.78
CA GLY A 290 -14.00 1.63 -0.97
C GLY A 290 -13.79 0.74 0.26
N ALA A 291 -12.74 0.95 1.05
CA ALA A 291 -12.56 0.28 2.34
C ALA A 291 -13.68 0.68 3.32
N ALA A 292 -13.98 1.97 3.43
CA ALA A 292 -15.07 2.48 4.27
C ALA A 292 -16.44 1.96 3.81
N VAL A 293 -16.74 2.00 2.51
CA VAL A 293 -17.99 1.48 1.92
C VAL A 293 -18.15 -0.01 2.21
N ARG A 294 -17.07 -0.79 2.08
CA ARG A 294 -17.05 -2.21 2.42
C ARG A 294 -17.35 -2.45 3.89
N VAL A 295 -16.79 -1.65 4.80
CA VAL A 295 -17.06 -1.74 6.25
C VAL A 295 -18.50 -1.36 6.58
N LEU A 296 -19.01 -0.25 6.03
CA LEU A 296 -20.38 0.22 6.24
C LEU A 296 -21.42 -0.77 5.72
N ARG A 297 -21.11 -1.50 4.64
CA ARG A 297 -21.96 -2.58 4.10
C ARG A 297 -21.73 -3.94 4.79
N GLY A 298 -20.49 -4.25 5.16
CA GLY A 298 -20.03 -5.56 5.63
C GLY A 298 -20.19 -5.83 7.13
N GLY A 299 -20.67 -4.87 7.92
CA GLY A 299 -20.95 -5.02 9.36
C GLY A 299 -21.99 -6.08 9.76
N ASP A 300 -22.46 -6.93 8.84
CA ASP A 300 -23.55 -7.90 9.03
C ASP A 300 -23.10 -9.35 9.36
N LYS A 301 -21.80 -9.63 9.55
CA LYS A 301 -21.39 -11.01 9.90
C LYS A 301 -21.74 -11.43 11.34
N SER A 302 -22.29 -10.55 12.17
CA SER A 302 -22.83 -10.88 13.49
C SER A 302 -24.35 -10.74 13.51
N SER A 303 -25.05 -11.83 13.20
CA SER A 303 -26.48 -12.03 13.42
C SER A 303 -26.82 -11.96 14.92
N SER A 304 -27.10 -10.75 15.43
CA SER A 304 -27.90 -10.58 16.64
C SER A 304 -28.69 -9.27 16.60
N SER A 305 -29.82 -9.28 17.29
CA SER A 305 -31.02 -8.43 17.22
C SER A 305 -30.85 -6.92 17.48
N LYS A 306 -29.63 -6.37 17.36
CA LYS A 306 -29.30 -4.93 17.48
C LYS A 306 -29.15 -4.22 16.12
N ALA A 307 -29.37 -4.93 15.00
CA ALA A 307 -29.19 -4.43 13.64
C ALA A 307 -30.06 -3.20 13.26
N GLN A 308 -31.18 -2.97 13.97
CA GLN A 308 -32.16 -1.95 13.58
C GLN A 308 -31.76 -0.51 13.96
N LYS A 309 -30.78 -0.32 14.88
CA LYS A 309 -30.21 1.00 15.23
C LYS A 309 -28.97 1.39 14.41
N ILE A 310 -28.38 0.45 13.68
CA ILE A 310 -27.20 0.69 12.81
C ILE A 310 -27.64 1.06 11.38
N THR A 311 -28.92 0.87 11.05
CA THR A 311 -29.51 1.16 9.72
C THR A 311 -29.42 2.62 9.29
N SER A 312 -29.29 3.58 10.22
CA SER A 312 -29.17 5.01 9.89
C SER A 312 -27.76 5.43 9.47
N CYS A 313 -26.75 4.59 9.68
CA CYS A 313 -25.35 4.89 9.34
C CYS A 313 -24.88 4.18 8.08
N ARG A 314 -25.78 3.43 7.41
CA ARG A 314 -25.49 2.77 6.15
C ARG A 314 -25.61 3.75 5.00
N ILE A 315 -24.81 3.52 3.96
CA ILE A 315 -24.94 4.26 2.70
C ILE A 315 -26.37 4.05 2.21
N THR A 316 -27.10 5.14 2.06
CA THR A 316 -28.49 5.09 1.61
C THR A 316 -28.54 4.86 0.11
N HIS A 317 -29.65 4.32 -0.39
CA HIS A 317 -29.85 4.17 -1.83
C HIS A 317 -29.80 5.53 -2.57
N ASP A 318 -30.19 6.62 -1.90
CA ASP A 318 -30.11 7.98 -2.45
C ASP A 318 -28.64 8.44 -2.59
N ASP A 319 -27.78 8.09 -1.65
CA ASP A 319 -26.34 8.38 -1.73
C ASP A 319 -25.67 7.54 -2.83
N GLU A 320 -26.05 6.26 -2.98
CA GLU A 320 -25.56 5.43 -4.10
C GLU A 320 -25.93 6.02 -5.47
N GLN A 321 -27.14 6.57 -5.61
CA GLN A 321 -27.57 7.25 -6.83
C GLN A 321 -26.79 8.54 -7.08
N ARG A 322 -26.52 9.33 -6.03
CA ARG A 322 -25.71 10.54 -6.13
C ARG A 322 -24.27 10.22 -6.55
N PHE A 323 -23.64 9.25 -5.91
CA PHE A 323 -22.30 8.80 -6.25
C PHE A 323 -22.23 8.29 -7.70
N ALA A 324 -23.23 7.54 -8.15
CA ALA A 324 -23.32 7.10 -9.54
C ALA A 324 -23.51 8.28 -10.50
N ALA A 325 -24.32 9.28 -10.14
CA ALA A 325 -24.51 10.48 -10.94
C ALA A 325 -23.22 11.31 -11.07
N ASP A 326 -22.49 11.50 -9.96
CA ASP A 326 -21.23 12.25 -9.93
C ASP A 326 -20.14 11.57 -10.78
N LEU A 327 -20.01 10.24 -10.67
CA LEU A 327 -19.09 9.45 -11.51
C LEU A 327 -19.50 9.48 -12.98
N ASN A 328 -20.79 9.39 -13.29
CA ASN A 328 -21.28 9.48 -14.66
C ASN A 328 -21.07 10.88 -15.26
N HIS A 329 -21.22 11.94 -14.47
CA HIS A 329 -20.92 13.30 -14.89
C HIS A 329 -19.43 13.47 -15.22
N ALA A 330 -18.55 13.00 -14.34
CA ALA A 330 -17.10 12.99 -14.55
C ALA A 330 -16.67 12.19 -15.80
N ARG A 331 -17.43 11.15 -16.16
CA ARG A 331 -17.21 10.34 -17.38
C ARG A 331 -17.70 11.04 -18.66
N SER A 332 -18.81 11.77 -18.60
CA SER A 332 -19.49 12.34 -19.78
C SER A 332 -18.84 13.63 -20.32
N SER A 333 -18.15 14.38 -19.45
CA SER A 333 -17.35 15.53 -19.87
C SER A 333 -16.03 15.06 -20.48
N GLU A 334 -15.40 15.87 -21.36
CA GLU A 334 -14.02 15.63 -21.79
C GLU A 334 -13.19 15.25 -20.56
N PHE A 335 -12.55 14.09 -20.63
CA PHE A 335 -11.97 13.50 -19.44
C PHE A 335 -10.90 14.41 -18.84
N ARG A 336 -11.17 14.89 -17.62
CA ARG A 336 -10.27 15.73 -16.83
C ARG A 336 -10.05 15.08 -15.48
N THR A 337 -8.79 14.91 -15.10
CA THR A 337 -8.39 14.40 -13.78
C THR A 337 -9.03 15.19 -12.63
N SER A 338 -9.24 16.51 -12.81
CA SER A 338 -9.88 17.36 -11.81
C SER A 338 -11.34 16.98 -11.50
N ASN A 339 -12.10 16.56 -12.51
CA ASN A 339 -13.51 16.22 -12.35
C ASN A 339 -13.65 14.89 -11.61
N LEU A 340 -12.78 13.92 -11.95
CA LEU A 340 -12.67 12.67 -11.22
C LEU A 340 -12.27 12.92 -9.76
N ALA A 341 -11.26 13.75 -9.52
CA ALA A 341 -10.82 14.09 -8.17
C ALA A 341 -11.93 14.76 -7.36
N ALA A 342 -12.65 15.73 -7.94
CA ALA A 342 -13.77 16.39 -7.28
C ALA A 342 -14.90 15.40 -6.90
N ALA A 343 -15.26 14.50 -7.82
CA ALA A 343 -16.26 13.46 -7.55
C ALA A 343 -15.82 12.52 -6.42
N VAL A 344 -14.56 12.03 -6.44
CA VAL A 344 -14.04 11.15 -5.38
C VAL A 344 -13.99 11.87 -4.03
N VAL A 345 -13.57 13.14 -3.99
CA VAL A 345 -13.54 13.93 -2.75
C VAL A 345 -14.94 14.14 -2.19
N ALA A 346 -15.93 14.42 -3.03
CA ALA A 346 -17.33 14.54 -2.61
C ALA A 346 -17.87 13.23 -2.02
N ILE A 347 -17.59 12.10 -2.69
CA ILE A 347 -17.94 10.77 -2.16
C ILE A 347 -17.22 10.52 -0.82
N ARG A 348 -15.94 10.89 -0.72
CA ARG A 348 -15.13 10.70 0.50
C ARG A 348 -15.69 11.45 1.69
N THR A 349 -16.07 12.71 1.54
CA THR A 349 -16.61 13.50 2.67
C THR A 349 -17.95 12.93 3.17
N THR A 350 -18.83 12.52 2.26
CA THR A 350 -20.08 11.83 2.62
C THR A 350 -19.79 10.52 3.35
N VAL A 351 -18.94 9.66 2.79
CA VAL A 351 -18.60 8.35 3.39
C VAL A 351 -17.91 8.51 4.75
N ALA A 352 -17.00 9.47 4.89
CA ALA A 352 -16.34 9.79 6.16
C ALA A 352 -17.34 10.26 7.23
N SER A 353 -18.35 11.05 6.84
CA SER A 353 -19.41 11.49 7.76
C SER A 353 -20.28 10.31 8.24
N HIS A 354 -20.59 9.35 7.36
CA HIS A 354 -21.34 8.14 7.75
C HIS A 354 -20.52 7.22 8.66
N LEU A 355 -19.22 7.10 8.40
CA LEU A 355 -18.31 6.35 9.26
C LEU A 355 -18.20 7.02 10.64
N TRP A 356 -18.10 8.35 10.69
CA TRP A 356 -18.15 9.08 11.95
C TRP A 356 -19.48 8.89 12.68
N ALA A 357 -20.61 8.92 11.98
CA ALA A 357 -21.92 8.63 12.57
C ALA A 357 -21.94 7.21 13.18
N LEU A 358 -21.41 6.20 12.47
CA LEU A 358 -21.32 4.84 13.00
C LEU A 358 -20.50 4.76 14.30
N VAL A 359 -19.36 5.45 14.33
CA VAL A 359 -18.44 5.43 15.47
C VAL A 359 -18.99 6.26 16.65
N SER A 360 -19.56 7.43 16.38
CA SER A 360 -20.09 8.35 17.41
C SER A 360 -21.40 7.88 18.03
N HIS A 361 -22.31 7.28 17.26
CA HIS A 361 -23.55 6.70 17.80
C HIS A 361 -23.27 5.55 18.78
N ASN A 362 -22.13 4.89 18.64
CA ASN A 362 -21.62 3.96 19.64
C ASN A 362 -20.93 4.76 20.76
N GLN A 363 -21.65 5.03 21.86
CA GLN A 363 -21.07 5.58 23.11
C GLN A 363 -19.90 4.77 23.70
N GLY A 364 -19.54 3.65 23.07
CA GLY A 364 -18.38 2.84 23.39
C GLY A 364 -17.04 3.50 23.08
N LEU A 365 -16.92 4.39 22.08
CA LEU A 365 -15.60 4.95 21.73
C LEU A 365 -15.02 5.80 22.87
N SER A 366 -15.78 6.78 23.37
CA SER A 366 -15.31 7.66 24.44
C SER A 366 -15.01 6.86 25.71
N ARG A 367 -15.87 5.89 26.06
CA ARG A 367 -15.67 4.99 27.19
C ARG A 367 -14.42 4.12 27.02
N MET A 368 -14.25 3.48 25.87
CA MET A 368 -13.09 2.65 25.57
C MET A 368 -11.81 3.48 25.59
N LEU A 369 -11.82 4.68 25.00
CA LEU A 369 -10.68 5.57 25.00
C LEU A 369 -10.31 6.02 26.43
N THR A 370 -11.30 6.35 27.26
CA THR A 370 -11.03 6.61 28.69
C THR A 370 -10.42 5.40 29.39
N MET A 371 -10.90 4.18 29.12
CA MET A 371 -10.34 2.95 29.70
C MET A 371 -8.91 2.68 29.23
N ILE A 372 -8.64 2.86 27.94
CA ILE A 372 -7.31 2.74 27.36
C ILE A 372 -6.38 3.77 28.00
N HIS A 373 -6.81 5.02 28.16
CA HIS A 373 -6.01 6.05 28.83
C HIS A 373 -5.82 5.74 30.34
N ASP A 374 -6.85 5.22 31.02
CA ASP A 374 -6.79 4.84 32.44
C ASP A 374 -5.82 3.70 32.71
N ILE A 375 -5.77 2.72 31.82
CA ILE A 375 -5.01 1.49 32.01
C ILE A 375 -3.67 1.58 31.28
N ILE A 376 -3.64 1.79 29.95
CA ILE A 376 -2.41 1.78 29.14
C ILE A 376 -1.50 2.97 29.48
N LEU A 377 -2.07 4.17 29.68
CA LEU A 377 -1.29 5.36 30.06
C LEU A 377 -1.16 5.52 31.59
N LEU A 378 -1.58 4.49 32.36
CA LEU A 378 -1.49 4.41 33.82
C LEU A 378 -2.11 5.61 34.57
N ARG A 379 -3.17 6.23 34.04
CA ARG A 379 -3.87 7.33 34.72
C ARG A 379 -4.58 6.85 36.00
N ASN A 380 -5.03 5.59 36.06
CA ASN A 380 -5.53 4.99 37.30
C ASN A 380 -4.38 4.36 38.12
N GLY A 381 -3.66 5.22 38.85
CA GLY A 381 -2.53 4.77 39.68
C GLY A 381 -2.91 3.80 40.79
N ALA A 382 -4.15 3.82 41.29
CA ALA A 382 -4.60 2.93 42.37
C ALA A 382 -4.63 1.46 41.90
N LEU A 383 -5.15 1.22 40.70
CA LEU A 383 -5.19 -0.11 40.08
C LEU A 383 -3.78 -0.67 39.93
N TRP A 384 -2.88 0.10 39.31
CA TRP A 384 -1.51 -0.33 39.05
C TRP A 384 -0.71 -0.54 40.33
N MET A 385 -0.92 0.27 41.36
CA MET A 385 -0.24 0.08 42.65
C MET A 385 -0.61 -1.25 43.31
N LEU A 386 -1.89 -1.61 43.29
CA LEU A 386 -2.37 -2.87 43.86
C LEU A 386 -1.95 -4.07 42.99
N LEU A 387 -2.04 -3.93 41.67
CA LEU A 387 -1.58 -4.95 40.74
C LEU A 387 -0.08 -5.23 40.90
N LEU A 388 0.75 -4.19 40.97
CA LEU A 388 2.20 -4.34 41.09
C LEU A 388 2.63 -4.94 42.43
N ASP A 389 1.86 -4.73 43.51
CA ASP A 389 2.08 -5.42 44.77
C ASP A 389 1.87 -6.93 44.65
N ASP A 390 0.71 -7.31 44.11
CA ASP A 390 0.29 -8.71 43.98
C ASP A 390 1.14 -9.48 42.96
N THR A 391 1.65 -8.80 41.93
CA THR A 391 2.44 -9.40 40.84
C THR A 391 3.94 -9.29 41.06
N SER A 392 4.39 -8.65 42.15
CA SER A 392 5.81 -8.43 42.44
C SER A 392 6.63 -9.72 42.48
N THR A 393 6.05 -10.83 42.94
CA THR A 393 6.70 -12.15 42.99
C THR A 393 6.81 -12.78 41.59
N VAL A 394 5.75 -12.69 40.79
CA VAL A 394 5.69 -13.23 39.43
C VAL A 394 6.64 -12.46 38.50
N LEU A 395 6.63 -11.13 38.56
CA LEU A 395 7.49 -10.24 37.74
C LEU A 395 8.97 -10.27 38.15
N CYS A 396 9.28 -10.77 39.34
CA CYS A 396 10.67 -11.01 39.79
C CYS A 396 11.11 -12.46 39.62
N SER A 397 10.27 -13.30 39.01
CA SER A 397 10.58 -14.70 38.67
C SER A 397 10.65 -14.87 37.16
N THR A 398 11.27 -15.96 36.68
CA THR A 398 11.30 -16.28 35.25
C THR A 398 9.88 -16.60 34.76
N PRO A 399 9.46 -16.07 33.60
CA PRO A 399 8.11 -16.26 33.11
C PRO A 399 7.86 -17.74 32.79
N THR A 400 6.78 -18.29 33.34
CA THR A 400 6.31 -19.67 33.08
C THR A 400 5.00 -19.61 32.28
N ALA A 401 4.58 -20.73 31.68
CA ALA A 401 3.32 -20.79 30.93
C ALA A 401 2.08 -20.40 31.77
N ASN A 402 2.13 -20.55 33.10
CA ASN A 402 1.04 -20.18 34.01
C ASN A 402 1.13 -18.72 34.49
N SER A 403 2.24 -18.04 34.24
CA SER A 403 2.45 -16.66 34.70
C SER A 403 1.42 -15.70 34.10
N GLU A 404 0.97 -15.92 32.86
CA GLU A 404 -0.11 -15.11 32.27
C GLU A 404 -1.44 -15.30 33.01
N PHE A 405 -1.77 -16.53 33.42
CA PHE A 405 -2.98 -16.79 34.18
C PHE A 405 -2.94 -16.11 35.55
N ASP A 406 -1.81 -16.19 36.25
CA ASP A 406 -1.63 -15.56 37.57
C ASP A 406 -1.68 -14.02 37.47
N LEU A 407 -1.07 -13.43 36.45
CA LEU A 407 -1.14 -12.00 36.18
C LEU A 407 -2.57 -11.53 35.90
N ASN A 408 -3.32 -12.27 35.08
CA ASN A 408 -4.72 -11.96 34.80
C ASN A 408 -5.62 -12.15 36.04
N ALA A 409 -5.33 -13.13 36.89
CA ALA A 409 -6.04 -13.31 38.17
C ALA A 409 -5.74 -12.15 39.14
N ALA A 410 -4.49 -11.69 39.21
CA ALA A 410 -4.12 -10.50 39.99
C ALA A 410 -4.79 -9.23 39.45
N LEU A 411 -4.87 -9.06 38.12
CA LEU A 411 -5.58 -7.95 37.48
C LEU A 411 -7.06 -7.93 37.86
N ARG A 412 -7.74 -9.08 37.85
CA ARG A 412 -9.15 -9.18 38.28
C ARG A 412 -9.32 -8.83 39.76
N ARG A 413 -8.43 -9.30 40.65
CA ARG A 413 -8.47 -8.94 42.08
C ARG A 413 -8.27 -7.44 42.31
N ALA A 414 -7.33 -6.84 41.57
CA ALA A 414 -7.08 -5.41 41.66
C ALA A 414 -8.26 -4.59 41.12
N ALA A 415 -8.90 -5.05 40.06
CA ALA A 415 -10.11 -4.43 39.51
C ALA A 415 -11.25 -4.37 40.52
N VAL A 416 -11.45 -5.46 41.28
CA VAL A 416 -12.48 -5.54 42.33
C VAL A 416 -12.26 -4.52 43.42
N ALA A 417 -11.01 -4.42 43.90
CA ALA A 417 -10.67 -3.43 44.91
C ALA A 417 -10.82 -1.98 44.43
N CYS A 418 -10.70 -1.74 43.12
CA CYS A 418 -10.87 -0.42 42.51
C CYS A 418 -12.30 -0.14 41.99
N ASN A 419 -13.29 -1.01 42.27
CA ASN A 419 -14.66 -0.92 41.78
C ASN A 419 -14.79 -0.86 40.24
N LEU A 420 -13.87 -1.51 39.51
CA LEU A 420 -13.89 -1.55 38.04
C LEU A 420 -14.69 -2.74 37.49
N ASP A 421 -15.15 -3.66 38.34
CA ASP A 421 -15.86 -4.89 37.96
C ASP A 421 -17.13 -4.65 37.14
N ASN A 422 -17.79 -3.52 37.39
CA ASN A 422 -19.04 -3.17 36.71
C ASN A 422 -18.82 -2.64 35.28
N ASN A 423 -17.57 -2.42 34.86
CA ASN A 423 -17.26 -1.92 33.53
C ASN A 423 -17.09 -3.08 32.54
N ALA A 424 -18.06 -3.21 31.62
CA ALA A 424 -18.02 -4.18 30.53
C ALA A 424 -16.76 -4.04 29.64
N GLU A 425 -16.20 -2.84 29.51
CA GLU A 425 -14.98 -2.60 28.73
C GLU A 425 -13.71 -3.10 29.45
N PHE A 426 -13.70 -3.11 30.79
CA PHE A 426 -12.57 -3.65 31.55
C PHE A 426 -12.48 -5.18 31.41
N ALA A 427 -13.62 -5.87 31.30
CA ALA A 427 -13.66 -7.32 31.10
C ALA A 427 -12.95 -7.77 29.80
N LYS A 428 -12.74 -6.85 28.85
CA LYS A 428 -12.03 -7.07 27.59
C LYS A 428 -10.51 -6.86 27.70
N CYS A 429 -10.02 -6.45 28.87
CA CYS A 429 -8.60 -6.25 29.15
C CYS A 429 -7.96 -7.56 29.61
N SER A 430 -6.78 -7.87 29.08
CA SER A 430 -5.97 -9.01 29.50
C SER A 430 -4.48 -8.64 29.50
N LEU A 431 -3.73 -9.17 30.46
CA LEU A 431 -2.28 -9.07 30.48
C LEU A 431 -1.69 -10.23 29.67
N ARG A 432 -0.80 -9.91 28.75
CA ARG A 432 -0.04 -10.87 27.94
C ARG A 432 1.45 -10.66 28.16
N LEU A 433 2.21 -11.74 28.08
CA LEU A 433 3.67 -11.69 28.08
C LEU A 433 4.11 -11.91 26.63
N SER A 434 4.80 -10.94 26.04
CA SER A 434 5.29 -11.09 24.67
C SER A 434 6.27 -12.26 24.59
N PRO A 435 6.07 -13.24 23.68
CA PRO A 435 6.99 -14.35 23.52
C PRO A 435 8.34 -13.86 22.98
N LEU A 436 9.41 -14.38 23.57
CA LEU A 436 10.80 -14.01 23.28
C LEU A 436 11.18 -14.43 21.85
N GLU A 437 11.60 -13.50 20.99
CA GLU A 437 12.06 -13.81 19.61
C GLU A 437 13.37 -14.61 19.54
N ASN A 438 14.04 -14.95 20.65
CA ASN A 438 15.24 -15.80 20.63
C ASN A 438 15.50 -16.54 21.96
N PRO A 439 15.17 -17.84 22.09
CA PRO A 439 15.33 -18.60 23.34
C PRO A 439 16.79 -18.97 23.70
N SER A 440 17.77 -18.77 22.80
CA SER A 440 19.12 -19.34 22.97
C SER A 440 20.14 -18.49 23.76
N ALA A 441 19.88 -17.20 24.02
CA ALA A 441 20.88 -16.29 24.63
C ALA A 441 20.55 -15.81 26.06
N ALA A 442 19.37 -16.17 26.60
CA ALA A 442 18.82 -15.61 27.84
C ALA A 442 19.19 -16.40 29.12
N ALA A 443 19.94 -17.51 29.01
CA ALA A 443 20.24 -18.42 30.13
C ALA A 443 21.27 -17.90 31.16
N SER A 444 21.72 -16.63 31.05
CA SER A 444 22.54 -15.99 32.07
C SER A 444 21.64 -15.24 33.08
N SER A 445 21.72 -15.67 34.34
CA SER A 445 20.81 -15.51 35.48
C SER A 445 20.48 -14.10 36.00
N SER A 446 20.55 -13.05 35.17
CA SER A 446 20.04 -11.71 35.49
C SER A 446 19.34 -11.02 34.32
N ARG A 447 19.61 -11.42 33.07
CA ARG A 447 18.88 -10.92 31.89
C ARG A 447 17.46 -11.48 31.80
N SER A 448 17.20 -12.67 32.34
CA SER A 448 15.86 -13.28 32.34
C SER A 448 14.83 -12.56 33.23
N LEU A 449 15.27 -11.83 34.26
CA LEU A 449 14.39 -11.09 35.17
C LEU A 449 14.08 -9.67 34.68
N THR A 450 14.99 -9.05 33.93
CA THR A 450 14.70 -7.82 33.17
C THR A 450 13.70 -8.12 32.06
N LEU A 451 13.85 -9.27 31.40
CA LEU A 451 12.97 -9.72 30.32
C LEU A 451 11.49 -9.83 30.74
N ALA A 452 11.17 -10.37 31.92
CA ALA A 452 9.78 -10.48 32.39
C ALA A 452 9.12 -9.10 32.67
N ARG A 453 9.92 -8.13 33.13
CA ARG A 453 9.48 -6.75 33.40
C ARG A 453 9.28 -5.96 32.11
N GLU A 454 10.07 -6.28 31.10
CA GLU A 454 10.05 -5.64 29.78
C GLU A 454 9.05 -6.31 28.82
N SER A 455 8.60 -7.54 29.11
CA SER A 455 7.66 -8.30 28.27
C SER A 455 6.18 -8.12 28.60
N LEU A 456 5.83 -7.38 29.67
CA LEU A 456 4.41 -7.20 30.03
C LEU A 456 3.71 -6.29 29.03
N GLN A 457 2.62 -6.78 28.44
CA GLN A 457 1.77 -6.04 27.52
C GLN A 457 0.32 -6.12 27.97
N VAL A 458 -0.41 -5.01 27.82
CA VAL A 458 -1.84 -4.92 28.13
C VAL A 458 -2.62 -5.06 26.83
N ALA A 459 -3.20 -6.23 26.59
CA ALA A 459 -4.01 -6.50 25.41
C ALA A 459 -5.48 -6.16 25.66
N PHE A 460 -6.06 -5.36 24.77
CA PHE A 460 -7.50 -5.08 24.73
C PHE A 460 -8.17 -5.87 23.61
N GLN A 461 -9.24 -6.59 23.95
CA GLN A 461 -10.14 -7.15 22.96
C GLN A 461 -11.09 -6.04 22.48
N ILE A 462 -10.85 -5.54 21.27
CA ILE A 462 -11.60 -4.43 20.70
C ILE A 462 -12.67 -5.02 19.79
N ASP A 463 -13.93 -4.75 20.10
CA ASP A 463 -15.04 -5.18 19.26
C ASP A 463 -15.20 -4.24 18.06
N TRP A 464 -15.64 -4.79 16.93
CA TRP A 464 -16.08 -3.99 15.79
C TRP A 464 -17.23 -3.06 16.22
N PRO A 465 -17.27 -1.77 15.83
CA PRO A 465 -16.45 -1.08 14.81
C PRO A 465 -15.24 -0.30 15.35
N LEU A 466 -14.92 -0.40 16.65
CA LEU A 466 -13.81 0.37 17.24
C LEU A 466 -12.44 -0.07 16.72
N THR A 467 -12.35 -1.28 16.15
CA THR A 467 -11.17 -1.80 15.46
C THR A 467 -10.72 -0.91 14.30
N LEU A 468 -11.63 -0.12 13.69
CA LEU A 468 -11.31 0.82 12.62
C LEU A 468 -10.42 1.98 13.11
N PHE A 469 -10.63 2.39 14.37
CA PHE A 469 -9.90 3.48 15.01
C PHE A 469 -8.62 2.96 15.67
N PHE A 470 -8.69 1.82 16.35
CA PHE A 470 -7.55 1.19 17.01
C PHE A 470 -6.85 0.19 16.09
N SER A 471 -6.10 0.71 15.11
CA SER A 471 -5.26 -0.13 14.24
C SER A 471 -4.12 -0.80 15.02
N ALA A 472 -3.55 -1.87 14.45
CA ALA A 472 -2.40 -2.56 15.05
C ALA A 472 -1.21 -1.61 15.26
N ALA A 473 -0.98 -0.68 14.32
CA ALA A 473 0.06 0.33 14.42
C ALA A 473 -0.17 1.29 15.60
N VAL A 474 -1.41 1.79 15.76
CA VAL A 474 -1.79 2.68 16.87
C VAL A 474 -1.64 1.95 18.21
N MET A 475 -2.11 0.70 18.28
CA MET A 475 -1.95 -0.11 19.48
C MET A 475 -0.49 -0.36 19.80
N SER A 476 0.37 -0.63 18.81
CA SER A 476 1.81 -0.81 19.04
C SER A 476 2.45 0.40 19.73
N ARG A 477 2.11 1.62 19.30
CA ARG A 477 2.57 2.88 19.92
C ARG A 477 2.09 3.03 21.38
N TYR A 478 0.84 2.66 21.64
CA TYR A 478 0.29 2.60 23.00
C TYR A 478 1.04 1.60 23.89
N HIS A 479 1.35 0.41 23.38
CA HIS A 479 2.11 -0.59 24.13
C HIS A 479 3.54 -0.13 24.42
N GLU A 480 4.18 0.59 23.50
CA GLU A 480 5.50 1.18 23.72
C GLU A 480 5.49 2.20 24.85
N LEU A 481 4.54 3.14 24.83
CA LEU A 481 4.31 4.09 25.90
C LEU A 481 4.02 3.40 27.23
N CYS A 482 3.17 2.37 27.22
CA CYS A 482 2.82 1.59 28.41
C CYS A 482 4.05 0.92 29.02
N ARG A 483 4.87 0.25 28.20
CA ARG A 483 6.10 -0.42 28.66
C ARG A 483 7.05 0.57 29.33
N PHE A 484 7.25 1.74 28.72
CA PHE A 484 8.09 2.80 29.28
C PHE A 484 7.57 3.32 30.63
N LEU A 485 6.29 3.67 30.71
CA LEU A 485 5.68 4.18 31.95
C LEU A 485 5.58 3.10 33.04
N LEU A 486 5.33 1.85 32.65
CA LEU A 486 5.30 0.71 33.57
C LEU A 486 6.68 0.47 34.20
N ALA A 487 7.76 0.58 33.43
CA ALA A 487 9.12 0.46 33.97
C ALA A 487 9.40 1.53 35.04
N ALA A 488 8.96 2.77 34.80
CA ALA A 488 9.07 3.87 35.77
C ALA A 488 8.29 3.59 37.07
N THR A 489 7.03 3.18 36.95
CA THR A 489 6.16 2.89 38.10
C THR A 489 6.63 1.67 38.88
N LEU A 490 7.16 0.65 38.21
CA LEU A 490 7.83 -0.49 38.84
C LEU A 490 9.04 -0.06 39.66
N ALA A 491 9.93 0.79 39.11
CA ALA A 491 11.08 1.29 39.84
C ALA A 491 10.66 2.06 41.10
N GLN A 492 9.65 2.93 40.98
CA GLN A 492 9.09 3.68 42.10
C GLN A 492 8.51 2.75 43.18
N ARG A 493 7.69 1.77 42.79
CA ARG A 493 7.05 0.83 43.73
C ARG A 493 8.09 0.02 44.49
N ARG A 494 9.10 -0.51 43.81
CA ARG A 494 10.18 -1.29 44.45
C ARG A 494 10.99 -0.44 45.44
N LEU A 495 11.29 0.82 45.11
CA LEU A 495 11.94 1.75 46.05
C LEU A 495 11.08 2.05 47.29
N HIS A 496 9.75 2.08 47.14
CA HIS A 496 8.82 2.23 48.26
C HIS A 496 8.75 0.97 49.13
N THR A 497 8.69 -0.22 48.53
CA THR A 497 8.71 -1.49 49.26
C THR A 497 10.04 -1.71 50.00
N CYS A 498 11.17 -1.32 49.40
CA CYS A 498 12.47 -1.36 50.06
C CYS A 498 12.53 -0.45 51.28
N TRP A 499 11.90 0.73 51.24
CA TRP A 499 11.85 1.63 52.40
C TRP A 499 11.22 0.96 53.62
N LYS A 500 10.11 0.23 53.45
CA LYS A 500 9.48 -0.52 54.56
C LYS A 500 10.47 -1.46 55.23
N ARG A 501 11.24 -2.21 54.43
CA ARG A 501 12.27 -3.13 54.94
C ARG A 501 13.44 -2.43 55.63
N LEU A 502 13.89 -1.28 55.11
CA LEU A 502 14.96 -0.50 55.74
C LEU A 502 14.51 0.19 57.03
N ALA A 503 13.25 0.62 57.10
CA ALA A 503 12.68 1.24 58.29
C ALA A 503 12.61 0.28 59.49
N ASP A 504 12.46 -1.03 59.23
CA ASP A 504 12.44 -2.08 60.26
C ASP A 504 13.84 -2.42 60.82
N VAL A 505 14.92 -1.90 60.21
CA VAL A 505 16.30 -2.18 60.66
C VAL A 505 16.68 -1.30 61.85
N ARG A 506 17.07 -1.93 62.96
CA ARG A 506 17.45 -1.24 64.22
C ARG A 506 18.62 -0.26 64.11
N GLN A 507 19.52 -0.45 63.14
CA GLN A 507 20.64 0.47 62.86
C GLN A 507 20.66 0.84 61.38
N PRO A 508 20.09 1.99 61.00
CA PRO A 508 20.03 2.41 59.60
C PRO A 508 21.39 2.88 59.10
N ASN A 509 21.83 2.36 57.95
CA ASN A 509 23.01 2.85 57.26
C ASN A 509 22.69 4.18 56.54
N LEU A 510 23.14 5.30 57.11
CA LEU A 510 22.84 6.66 56.63
C LEU A 510 23.10 6.89 55.13
N PRO A 511 24.26 6.51 54.53
CA PRO A 511 24.50 6.66 53.09
C PRO A 511 23.50 5.87 52.21
N VAL A 512 23.05 4.70 52.65
CA VAL A 512 22.04 3.89 51.91
C VAL A 512 20.69 4.62 51.90
N LEU A 513 20.31 5.23 53.03
CA LEU A 513 19.10 6.04 53.12
C LEU A 513 19.18 7.31 52.27
N HIS A 514 20.33 7.99 52.26
CA HIS A 514 20.55 9.16 51.41
C HIS A 514 20.45 8.81 49.93
N LEU A 515 21.09 7.71 49.49
CA LEU A 515 21.00 7.25 48.10
C LEU A 515 19.56 6.90 47.72
N ARG A 516 18.85 6.15 48.58
CA ARG A 516 17.43 5.83 48.36
C ARG A 516 16.57 7.08 48.21
N ASN A 517 16.76 8.07 49.08
CA ASN A 517 15.96 9.30 49.04
C ASN A 517 16.23 10.10 47.76
N ARG A 518 17.47 10.13 47.26
CA ARG A 518 17.81 10.74 45.97
C ARG A 518 17.18 10.00 44.79
N LEU A 519 17.29 8.67 44.75
CA LEU A 519 16.67 7.85 43.70
C LEU A 519 15.14 7.99 43.71
N ALA A 520 14.53 7.93 44.89
CA ALA A 520 13.08 8.11 45.04
C ALA A 520 12.65 9.52 44.64
N PHE A 521 13.42 10.56 44.97
CA PHE A 521 13.15 11.93 44.52
C PHE A 521 13.18 12.02 42.99
N ILE A 522 14.23 11.50 42.34
CA ILE A 522 14.34 11.54 40.87
C ILE A 522 13.18 10.77 40.22
N CYS A 523 12.92 9.52 40.62
CA CYS A 523 11.85 8.71 40.06
C CYS A 523 10.46 9.33 40.28
N ASN A 524 10.19 9.89 41.46
CA ASN A 524 8.91 10.53 41.74
C ASN A 524 8.71 11.78 40.88
N ASN A 525 9.72 12.65 40.76
CA ASN A 525 9.60 13.87 39.96
C ASN A 525 9.45 13.55 38.47
N LEU A 526 10.19 12.58 37.95
CA LEU A 526 10.06 12.16 36.55
C LEU A 526 8.68 11.55 36.27
N LEU A 527 8.18 10.69 37.15
CA LEU A 527 6.85 10.11 36.97
C LEU A 527 5.74 11.17 37.11
N GLN A 528 5.88 12.10 38.05
CA GLN A 528 4.98 13.25 38.20
C GLN A 528 4.94 14.08 36.93
N TYR A 529 6.10 14.39 36.35
CA TYR A 529 6.20 15.11 35.08
C TYR A 529 5.50 14.36 33.94
N PHE A 530 5.77 13.07 33.77
CA PHE A 530 5.11 12.27 32.72
C PHE A 530 3.59 12.21 32.89
N GLN A 531 3.09 12.02 34.10
CA GLN A 531 1.65 11.87 34.33
C GLN A 531 0.91 13.21 34.36
N SER A 532 1.37 14.17 35.17
CA SER A 532 0.68 15.45 35.41
C SER A 532 0.90 16.47 34.31
N ASP A 533 2.12 16.59 33.78
CA ASP A 533 2.46 17.68 32.86
C ASP A 533 2.34 17.28 31.38
N ILE A 534 2.34 15.98 31.07
CA ILE A 534 2.29 15.46 29.69
C ILE A 534 0.99 14.71 29.42
N ILE A 535 0.76 13.57 30.08
CA ILE A 535 -0.32 12.64 29.71
C ILE A 535 -1.71 13.26 29.96
N ILE A 536 -1.95 13.80 31.15
CA ILE A 536 -3.24 14.39 31.51
C ILE A 536 -3.65 15.55 30.59
N PRO A 537 -2.80 16.57 30.34
CA PRO A 537 -3.19 17.69 29.48
C PRO A 537 -3.38 17.28 28.02
N GLU A 538 -2.51 16.45 27.44
CA GLU A 538 -2.65 16.01 26.05
C GLU A 538 -3.93 15.16 25.85
N CYS A 539 -4.27 14.31 26.82
CA CYS A 539 -5.54 13.57 26.80
C CYS A 539 -6.77 14.50 26.94
N ALA A 540 -6.66 15.58 27.71
CA ALA A 540 -7.74 16.56 27.88
C ALA A 540 -7.96 17.38 26.59
N ILE A 541 -6.87 17.77 25.92
CA ILE A 541 -6.93 18.43 24.61
C ILE A 541 -7.63 17.51 23.62
N PHE A 542 -7.22 16.25 23.52
CA PHE A 542 -7.85 15.28 22.63
C PHE A 542 -9.34 15.06 22.95
N ALA A 543 -9.71 14.97 24.24
CA ALA A 543 -11.12 14.82 24.64
C ALA A 543 -11.98 16.01 24.17
N SER A 544 -11.47 17.24 24.28
CA SER A 544 -12.17 18.43 23.78
C SER A 544 -12.30 18.44 22.25
N THR A 545 -11.26 17.96 21.54
CA THR A 545 -11.31 17.80 20.07
C THR A 545 -12.35 16.75 19.66
N LEU A 546 -12.42 15.63 20.39
CA LEU A 546 -13.38 14.55 20.15
C LEU A 546 -14.84 15.01 20.28
N GLU A 547 -15.13 15.91 21.21
CA GLU A 547 -16.47 16.49 21.39
C GLU A 547 -16.86 17.46 20.26
N SER A 548 -15.88 18.17 19.70
CA SER A 548 -16.11 19.17 18.65
C SER A 548 -16.08 18.62 17.21
N ALA A 549 -15.59 17.40 17.02
CA ALA A 549 -15.31 16.87 15.69
C ALA A 549 -16.57 16.34 14.98
N SER A 550 -16.68 16.64 13.68
CA SER A 550 -17.72 16.12 12.77
C SER A 550 -17.22 15.02 11.84
N ASP A 551 -15.89 14.89 11.69
CA ASP A 551 -15.27 14.12 10.62
C ASP A 551 -14.33 13.07 11.20
N PHE A 552 -14.44 11.84 10.73
CA PHE A 552 -13.64 10.71 11.21
C PHE A 552 -12.12 10.95 11.08
N ASP A 553 -11.67 11.46 9.92
CA ASP A 553 -10.26 11.69 9.64
C ASP A 553 -9.63 12.70 10.60
N THR A 554 -10.38 13.74 10.98
CA THR A 554 -9.91 14.76 11.92
C THR A 554 -9.62 14.16 13.29
N VAL A 555 -10.44 13.20 13.73
CA VAL A 555 -10.29 12.51 15.01
C VAL A 555 -9.13 11.51 14.97
N VAL A 556 -8.99 10.75 13.89
CA VAL A 556 -7.84 9.83 13.70
C VAL A 556 -6.53 10.62 13.65
N ALA A 557 -6.49 11.74 12.94
CA ALA A 557 -5.32 12.61 12.89
C ALA A 557 -5.01 13.23 14.25
N ALA A 558 -6.01 13.76 14.97
CA ALA A 558 -5.85 14.31 16.31
C ALA A 558 -5.33 13.26 17.30
N HIS A 559 -5.79 12.01 17.18
CA HIS A 559 -5.35 10.90 18.01
C HIS A 559 -3.89 10.51 17.74
N GLY A 560 -3.51 10.42 16.45
CA GLY A 560 -2.12 10.19 16.05
C GLY A 560 -1.18 11.29 16.54
N LEU A 561 -1.61 12.55 16.44
CA LEU A 561 -0.88 13.71 16.96
C LEU A 561 -0.73 13.67 18.48
N MET A 562 -1.79 13.33 19.23
CA MET A 562 -1.73 13.16 20.68
C MET A 562 -0.67 12.12 21.06
N LEU A 563 -0.68 10.94 20.43
CA LEU A 563 0.30 9.89 20.72
C LEU A 563 1.73 10.28 20.35
N GLU A 564 1.91 11.01 19.26
CA GLU A 564 3.22 11.51 18.83
C GLU A 564 3.75 12.55 19.81
N GLN A 565 2.88 13.44 20.25
CA GLN A 565 3.19 14.49 21.19
C GLN A 565 3.56 13.91 22.56
N ILE A 566 2.80 12.94 23.07
CA ILE A 566 3.12 12.23 24.31
C ILE A 566 4.48 11.53 24.17
N ALA A 567 4.71 10.79 23.08
CA ALA A 567 5.99 10.08 22.87
C ALA A 567 7.19 11.04 22.79
N ARG A 568 7.02 12.17 22.09
CA ARG A 568 8.04 13.21 21.94
C ARG A 568 8.33 13.89 23.28
N GLN A 569 7.31 14.25 24.05
CA GLN A 569 7.46 14.89 25.37
C GLN A 569 7.99 13.92 26.44
N CYS A 570 7.71 12.63 26.33
CA CYS A 570 8.32 11.58 27.16
C CYS A 570 9.77 11.23 26.75
N PHE A 571 10.36 11.94 25.77
CA PHE A 571 11.72 11.74 25.25
C PHE A 571 11.98 10.40 24.55
N LEU A 572 10.94 9.68 24.11
CA LEU A 572 11.11 8.41 23.39
C LEU A 572 11.83 8.60 22.04
N GLY A 573 11.69 9.76 21.40
CA GLY A 573 12.38 10.09 20.15
C GLY A 573 13.85 10.48 20.30
N THR A 574 14.36 10.67 21.52
CA THR A 574 15.75 11.13 21.77
C THR A 574 16.55 10.01 22.46
N PRO A 575 17.30 9.18 21.72
CA PRO A 575 17.90 7.96 22.27
C PRO A 575 18.92 8.22 23.38
N ALA A 576 19.61 9.36 23.36
CA ALA A 576 20.57 9.73 24.39
C ALA A 576 19.90 9.95 25.76
N ILE A 577 18.78 10.67 25.80
CA ILE A 577 18.02 10.95 27.03
C ILE A 577 17.26 9.71 27.47
N LEU A 578 16.67 8.98 26.53
CA LEU A 578 15.97 7.74 26.85
C LEU A 578 16.92 6.73 27.53
N ARG A 579 18.15 6.59 27.02
CA ARG A 579 19.16 5.72 27.59
C ARG A 579 19.51 6.12 29.03
N THR A 580 19.69 7.40 29.31
CA THR A 580 20.00 7.84 30.68
C THR A 580 18.84 7.59 31.64
N ILE A 581 17.59 7.80 31.21
CA ILE A 581 16.39 7.50 32.01
C ILE A 581 16.29 5.99 32.31
N VAL A 582 16.49 5.15 31.31
CA VAL A 582 16.48 3.68 31.48
C VAL A 582 17.62 3.24 32.41
N GLU A 583 18.80 3.86 32.30
CA GLU A 583 19.92 3.62 33.22
C GLU A 583 19.55 4.01 34.66
N VAL A 584 18.81 5.11 34.90
CA VAL A 584 18.27 5.45 36.24
C VAL A 584 17.39 4.31 36.77
N TRP A 585 16.42 3.84 36.00
CA TRP A 585 15.51 2.79 36.45
C TRP A 585 16.24 1.47 36.72
N SER A 586 17.22 1.13 35.87
CA SER A 586 18.09 -0.03 36.09
C SER A 586 18.89 0.08 37.40
N ALA A 587 19.39 1.28 37.73
CA ALA A 587 20.09 1.55 38.98
C ALA A 587 19.14 1.44 40.18
N CYS A 588 17.89 1.92 40.06
CA CYS A 588 16.87 1.75 41.08
C CYS A 588 16.56 0.26 41.33
N HIS A 589 16.44 -0.54 40.27
CA HIS A 589 16.23 -1.97 40.40
C HIS A 589 17.42 -2.69 41.03
N ALA A 590 18.65 -2.40 40.59
CA ALA A 590 19.88 -2.98 41.15
C ALA A 590 20.05 -2.61 42.64
N PHE A 591 19.72 -1.37 43.02
CA PHE A 591 19.69 -0.95 44.41
C PHE A 591 18.66 -1.76 45.22
N CYS A 592 17.44 -1.92 44.71
CA CYS A 592 16.40 -2.70 45.37
C CYS A 592 16.81 -4.17 45.52
N ASP A 593 17.40 -4.78 44.49
CA ASP A 593 17.87 -6.17 44.53
C ASP A 593 18.99 -6.36 45.57
N ALA A 594 19.93 -5.41 45.66
CA ALA A 594 20.99 -5.42 46.67
C ALA A 594 20.44 -5.34 48.10
N VAL A 595 19.42 -4.49 48.32
CA VAL A 595 18.71 -4.35 49.60
C VAL A 595 17.91 -5.61 49.96
N VAL A 596 17.30 -6.28 48.98
CA VAL A 596 16.56 -7.53 49.20
C VAL A 596 17.50 -8.66 49.63
N ASN A 597 18.69 -8.75 49.01
CA ASN A 597 19.66 -9.80 49.30
C ASN A 597 20.44 -9.55 50.61
N SER A 598 20.62 -8.29 51.00
CA SER A 598 21.25 -7.91 52.27
C SER A 598 20.76 -6.54 52.74
N PRO A 599 20.29 -6.37 54.00
CA PRO A 599 19.83 -5.07 54.51
C PRO A 599 20.97 -4.04 54.62
N THR A 600 22.23 -4.49 54.65
CA THR A 600 23.45 -3.69 54.53
C THR A 600 24.13 -3.99 53.19
N PRO A 601 23.78 -3.32 52.09
CA PRO A 601 24.42 -3.56 50.81
C PRO A 601 25.93 -3.22 50.89
N PRO A 602 26.81 -4.00 50.25
CA PRO A 602 28.25 -3.75 50.28
C PRO A 602 28.58 -2.38 49.68
N ALA A 603 29.56 -1.69 50.29
CA ALA A 603 29.94 -0.32 49.94
C ALA A 603 30.33 -0.16 48.46
N GLU A 604 30.86 -1.21 47.82
CA GLU A 604 31.21 -1.23 46.39
C GLU A 604 30.00 -1.01 45.46
N ILE A 605 28.82 -1.54 45.81
CA ILE A 605 27.60 -1.36 45.00
C ILE A 605 27.11 0.09 45.11
N ILE A 606 27.17 0.66 46.31
CA ILE A 606 26.82 2.07 46.57
C ILE A 606 27.80 3.00 45.84
N GLU A 607 29.10 2.67 45.86
CA GLU A 607 30.14 3.43 45.18
C GLU A 607 30.04 3.31 43.65
N ARG A 608 29.63 2.16 43.11
CA ARG A 608 29.40 1.97 41.67
C ARG A 608 28.18 2.75 41.19
N ILE A 609 27.08 2.73 41.95
CA ILE A 609 25.86 3.50 41.62
C ILE A 609 26.11 5.00 41.75
N THR A 610 26.90 5.44 42.73
CA THR A 610 27.26 6.86 42.87
C THR A 610 28.30 7.30 41.83
N LYS A 611 29.41 6.57 41.60
CA LYS A 611 30.45 6.95 40.63
C LYS A 611 29.95 7.06 39.19
N VAL A 612 29.02 6.20 38.77
CA VAL A 612 28.41 6.25 37.43
C VAL A 612 27.70 7.58 37.17
N TRP A 613 27.23 8.28 38.22
CA TRP A 613 26.44 9.50 38.11
C TRP A 613 27.18 10.78 38.51
N TRP A 614 28.19 10.73 39.38
CA TRP A 614 28.97 11.91 39.77
C TRP A 614 30.07 12.29 38.75
N LEU A 615 30.38 11.42 37.79
CA LEU A 615 31.36 11.70 36.73
C LEU A 615 30.74 12.19 35.41
N SER A 616 29.41 12.28 35.33
CA SER A 616 28.68 12.71 34.13
C SER A 616 27.86 14.00 34.31
N ALA A 617 28.04 14.72 35.42
CA ALA A 617 27.42 16.02 35.70
C ALA A 617 28.45 17.15 35.62
#